data_AF-L9VXQ9-F1
#
_entry.id   AF-L9VXQ9-F1
#
_cell.length_a   1.000
_cell.length_b   1.000
_cell.length_c   1.000
_cell.angle_alpha   90.00
_cell.angle_beta   90.00
_cell.angle_gamma   90.00
#
_symmetry.space_group_name_H-M   'P 1'
#
loop_
_entity.id
_entity.type
_entity.pdbx_description
1 polymer ?
#
loop_
_entity_poly.entity_id
_entity_poly.type
_entity_poly.pdbx_seq_one_letter_code
_entity_poly.pdbx_strand_id
1 'polypeptide(L)'
;MATADAKRRLRERPMGVTIVLSIVGYALVIGTFVLDLPIYPDLTLEQINLLTHAIAVINVAATVLLVAGWYWIRAGEVEKHRLAMIGAFALILLFLVVYLLRVGGGGDKIFDGPTLVRYAYLIMLAIHILLSIVAVPVVLYALILGLTHTPAELRETSHARVGRIAAASWVLSLVLGVVTYLLLNHIYSYEFGM
;
A
#
# COMPACT_ATOMS: atom_id res chain seq x y z
N MET A 1 14.95 24.33 13.58
CA MET A 1 15.90 24.33 12.44
C MET A 1 15.89 23.01 11.66
N ALA A 2 15.95 21.83 12.29
CA ALA A 2 15.99 20.54 11.57
C ALA A 2 14.77 20.23 10.68
N THR A 3 13.55 20.54 11.12
CA THR A 3 12.30 20.30 10.37
C THR A 3 12.15 21.20 9.14
N ALA A 4 12.60 22.46 9.24
CA ALA A 4 12.62 23.39 8.12
C ALA A 4 13.63 22.94 7.04
N ASP A 5 14.77 22.38 7.45
CA ASP A 5 15.78 21.83 6.53
C ASP A 5 15.27 20.57 5.82
N ALA A 6 14.58 19.68 6.54
CA ALA A 6 13.96 18.49 5.97
C ALA A 6 12.86 18.85 4.94
N LYS A 7 11.97 19.79 5.28
CA LYS A 7 10.93 20.26 4.36
C LYS A 7 11.52 20.90 3.10
N ARG A 8 12.62 21.66 3.25
CA ARG A 8 13.33 22.27 2.12
C ARG A 8 13.90 21.20 1.18
N ARG A 9 14.59 20.19 1.71
CA ARG A 9 15.13 19.07 0.91
C ARG A 9 14.05 18.29 0.17
N LEU A 10 12.91 18.02 0.82
CA LEU A 10 11.75 17.36 0.20
C LEU A 10 11.21 18.17 -0.99
N ARG A 11 11.19 19.50 -0.86
CA ARG A 11 10.72 20.40 -1.92
C ARG A 11 11.71 20.52 -3.08
N GLU A 12 13.01 20.63 -2.79
CA GLU A 12 14.06 20.84 -3.79
C GLU A 12 14.39 19.57 -4.58
N ARG A 13 14.25 18.39 -3.97
CA ARG A 13 14.62 17.11 -4.58
C ARG A 13 13.53 16.04 -4.42
N PRO A 14 12.28 16.31 -4.84
CA PRO A 14 11.16 15.40 -4.60
C PRO A 14 11.40 14.01 -5.20
N MET A 15 11.95 13.96 -6.43
CA MET A 15 12.25 12.70 -7.11
C MET A 15 13.36 11.90 -6.41
N GLY A 16 14.44 12.57 -6.00
CA GLY A 16 15.54 11.92 -5.29
C GLY A 16 15.09 11.32 -3.97
N VAL A 17 14.25 12.04 -3.21
CA VAL A 17 13.69 11.52 -1.97
C VAL A 17 12.72 10.36 -2.23
N THR A 18 11.85 10.46 -3.25
CA THR A 18 10.98 9.35 -3.66
C THR A 18 11.80 8.09 -3.94
N ILE A 19 12.86 8.18 -4.74
CA ILE A 19 13.70 7.03 -5.09
C ILE A 19 14.29 6.39 -3.84
N VAL A 20 14.89 7.18 -2.94
CA VAL A 20 15.48 6.66 -1.71
C VAL A 20 14.42 5.98 -0.84
N LEU A 21 13.28 6.61 -0.61
CA LEU A 21 12.21 6.04 0.22
C LEU A 21 11.61 4.77 -0.41
N SER A 22 11.46 4.73 -1.74
CA SER A 22 11.03 3.53 -2.46
C SER A 22 12.03 2.39 -2.33
N ILE A 23 13.33 2.66 -2.50
CA ILE A 23 14.38 1.66 -2.32
C ILE A 23 14.37 1.11 -0.89
N VAL A 24 14.28 1.98 0.11
CA VAL A 24 14.19 1.55 1.52
C VAL A 24 12.95 0.69 1.76
N GLY A 25 11.78 1.10 1.24
CA GLY A 25 10.55 0.32 1.36
C GLY A 25 10.65 -1.04 0.70
N TYR A 26 11.18 -1.12 -0.53
CA TYR A 26 11.38 -2.39 -1.21
C TYR A 26 12.43 -3.27 -0.54
N ALA A 27 13.53 -2.69 -0.06
CA ALA A 27 14.56 -3.43 0.66
C ALA A 27 14.00 -4.03 1.96
N LEU A 28 13.12 -3.32 2.66
CA LEU A 28 12.42 -3.84 3.83
C LEU A 28 11.51 -5.03 3.48
N VAL A 29 10.69 -4.89 2.44
CA VAL A 29 9.77 -5.96 1.99
C VAL A 29 10.55 -7.18 1.50
N ILE A 30 11.48 -7.00 0.56
CA ILE A 30 12.31 -8.08 0.00
C ILE A 30 13.17 -8.71 1.08
N GLY A 31 13.75 -7.89 1.96
CA GLY A 31 14.55 -8.36 3.09
C GLY A 31 13.77 -9.31 3.98
N THR A 32 12.48 -9.09 4.18
CA THR A 32 11.62 -9.99 4.97
C THR A 32 11.47 -11.38 4.36
N PHE A 33 11.51 -11.49 3.03
CA PHE A 33 11.38 -12.78 2.34
C PHE A 33 12.72 -13.48 2.10
N VAL A 34 13.79 -12.71 1.93
CA VAL A 34 15.09 -13.24 1.47
C VAL A 34 16.08 -13.35 2.63
N LEU A 35 15.97 -12.47 3.62
CA LEU A 35 16.86 -12.43 4.78
C LEU A 35 16.09 -13.05 5.94
N ASP A 36 16.64 -14.13 6.49
CA ASP A 36 16.13 -14.78 7.70
C ASP A 36 16.48 -13.93 8.94
N LEU A 37 15.81 -12.77 9.03
CA LEU A 37 16.08 -11.78 10.07
C LEU A 37 15.39 -12.22 11.38
N PRO A 38 16.13 -12.36 12.50
CA PRO A 38 15.58 -12.78 13.79
C PRO A 38 14.81 -11.65 14.51
N ILE A 39 14.09 -10.83 13.74
CA ILE A 39 13.30 -9.69 14.21
C ILE A 39 11.80 -9.96 14.18
N TYR A 40 11.38 -11.02 13.46
CA TYR A 40 9.99 -11.41 13.36
C TYR A 40 9.63 -12.44 14.43
N PRO A 41 8.45 -12.32 15.06
CA PRO A 41 8.00 -13.31 16.03
C PRO A 41 7.56 -14.58 15.32
N ASP A 42 7.81 -15.74 15.94
CA ASP A 42 7.17 -16.98 15.52
C ASP A 42 5.68 -16.91 15.85
N LEU A 43 4.83 -16.92 14.82
CA LEU A 43 3.38 -16.78 14.98
C LEU A 43 2.67 -18.12 14.92
N THR A 44 1.65 -18.28 15.75
CA THR A 44 0.70 -19.40 15.62
C THR A 44 -0.21 -19.20 14.41
N LEU A 45 -0.81 -20.28 13.90
CA LEU A 45 -1.77 -20.21 12.78
C LEU A 45 -2.97 -19.29 13.09
N GLU A 46 -3.42 -19.25 14.34
CA GLU A 46 -4.48 -18.35 14.79
C GLU A 46 -4.04 -16.89 14.70
N GLN A 47 -2.83 -16.57 15.14
CA GLN A 47 -2.27 -15.22 15.03
C GLN A 47 -2.09 -14.80 13.57
N ILE A 48 -1.62 -15.69 12.71
CA ILE A 48 -1.50 -15.44 11.26
C ILE A 48 -2.86 -15.11 10.64
N ASN A 49 -3.91 -15.84 11.04
CA ASN A 49 -5.28 -15.56 10.61
C ASN A 49 -5.77 -14.20 11.13
N LEU A 50 -5.57 -13.91 12.41
CA LEU A 50 -5.93 -12.61 13.00
C LEU A 50 -5.27 -11.44 12.26
N LEU A 51 -3.97 -11.52 12.00
CA LEU A 51 -3.26 -10.48 11.24
C LEU A 51 -3.77 -10.39 9.79
N THR A 52 -4.13 -11.52 9.17
CA THR A 52 -4.73 -11.55 7.83
C THR A 52 -6.08 -10.80 7.81
N HIS A 53 -6.93 -10.98 8.83
CA HIS A 53 -8.19 -10.24 8.97
C HIS A 53 -7.94 -8.75 9.21
N ALA A 54 -6.99 -8.41 10.08
CA ALA A 54 -6.62 -7.01 10.36
C ALA A 54 -6.14 -6.29 9.09
N ILE A 55 -5.29 -6.93 8.29
CA ILE A 55 -4.82 -6.44 6.99
C ILE A 55 -6.00 -6.12 6.07
N ALA A 56 -6.99 -7.01 5.98
CA ALA A 56 -8.16 -6.80 5.13
C ALA A 56 -8.96 -5.58 5.57
N VAL A 57 -9.21 -5.42 6.88
CA VAL A 57 -9.92 -4.27 7.44
C VAL A 57 -9.18 -2.97 7.18
N ILE A 58 -7.86 -2.94 7.42
CA ILE A 58 -7.02 -1.76 7.16
C ILE A 58 -7.07 -1.38 5.67
N ASN A 59 -6.97 -2.35 4.77
CA ASN A 59 -7.01 -2.11 3.33
C ASN A 59 -8.38 -1.62 2.83
N VAL A 60 -9.48 -2.14 3.40
CA VAL A 60 -10.82 -1.61 3.12
C VAL A 60 -10.92 -0.15 3.58
N ALA A 61 -10.49 0.16 4.80
CA ALA A 61 -10.51 1.52 5.32
C ALA A 61 -9.65 2.48 4.47
N ALA A 62 -8.45 2.04 4.06
CA ALA A 62 -7.58 2.79 3.16
C ALA A 62 -8.24 3.04 1.79
N THR A 63 -8.88 2.01 1.22
CA THR A 63 -9.62 2.12 -0.05
C THR A 63 -10.74 3.16 0.05
N VAL A 64 -11.52 3.13 1.13
CA VAL A 64 -12.59 4.11 1.38
C VAL A 64 -12.04 5.54 1.44
N LEU A 65 -10.94 5.77 2.17
CA LEU A 65 -10.31 7.08 2.23
C LEU A 65 -9.77 7.55 0.87
N LEU A 66 -9.22 6.65 0.05
CA LEU A 66 -8.76 6.99 -1.30
C LEU A 66 -9.90 7.39 -2.21
N VAL A 67 -11.00 6.63 -2.20
CA VAL A 67 -12.20 6.93 -3.00
C VAL A 67 -12.82 8.25 -2.53
N ALA A 68 -12.94 8.47 -1.22
CA ALA A 68 -13.43 9.72 -0.65
C ALA A 68 -12.52 10.92 -1.02
N GLY A 69 -11.21 10.75 -0.93
CA GLY A 69 -10.25 11.77 -1.33
C GLY A 69 -10.30 12.10 -2.81
N TRP A 70 -10.53 11.11 -3.68
CA TRP A 70 -10.76 11.34 -5.11
C TRP A 70 -12.08 12.06 -5.38
N TYR A 71 -13.14 11.72 -4.64
CA TYR A 71 -14.40 12.44 -4.70
C TYR A 71 -14.24 13.92 -4.30
N TRP A 72 -13.59 14.20 -3.17
CA TRP A 72 -13.41 15.56 -2.67
C TRP A 72 -12.54 16.44 -3.57
N ILE A 73 -11.48 15.91 -4.18
CA ILE A 73 -10.68 16.72 -5.10
C ILE A 73 -11.46 17.08 -6.37
N ARG A 74 -12.37 16.21 -6.83
CA ARG A 74 -13.28 16.53 -7.95
C ARG A 74 -14.34 17.57 -7.56
N ALA A 75 -14.74 17.61 -6.29
CA ALA A 75 -15.62 18.62 -5.73
C ALA A 75 -14.91 19.95 -5.43
N GLY A 76 -13.58 20.04 -5.62
CA GLY A 76 -12.80 21.23 -5.26
C GLY A 76 -12.49 21.37 -3.76
N GLU A 77 -12.85 20.37 -2.96
CA GLU A 77 -12.69 20.33 -1.51
C GLU A 77 -11.26 19.89 -1.12
N VAL A 78 -10.29 20.76 -1.35
CA VAL A 78 -8.85 20.45 -1.22
C VAL A 78 -8.45 19.98 0.18
N GLU A 79 -9.01 20.58 1.24
CA GLU A 79 -8.64 20.19 2.61
C GLU A 79 -9.15 18.79 2.97
N LYS A 80 -10.38 18.46 2.58
CA LYS A 80 -10.92 17.11 2.78
C LYS A 80 -10.12 16.08 2.00
N HIS A 81 -9.76 16.39 0.74
CA HIS A 81 -8.84 15.56 -0.04
C HIS A 81 -7.52 15.32 0.70
N ARG A 82 -6.87 16.39 1.18
CA ARG A 82 -5.60 16.31 1.91
C ARG A 82 -5.71 15.41 3.15
N LEU A 83 -6.75 15.59 3.96
CA LEU A 83 -6.98 14.76 5.15
C LEU A 83 -7.20 13.28 4.79
N ALA A 84 -7.99 13.00 3.74
CA ALA A 84 -8.17 11.63 3.24
C ALA A 84 -6.85 11.00 2.77
N MET A 85 -6.02 11.73 2.01
CA MET A 85 -4.75 11.20 1.51
C MET A 85 -3.75 10.93 2.65
N ILE A 86 -3.68 11.81 3.65
CA ILE A 86 -2.83 11.59 4.83
C ILE A 86 -3.32 10.38 5.63
N GLY A 87 -4.64 10.27 5.85
CA GLY A 87 -5.23 9.13 6.53
C GLY A 87 -5.01 7.80 5.80
N ALA A 88 -5.22 7.79 4.46
CA ALA A 88 -4.95 6.61 3.64
C ALA A 88 -3.48 6.21 3.67
N PHE A 89 -2.57 7.18 3.59
CA PHE A 89 -1.13 6.92 3.69
C PHE A 89 -0.74 6.34 5.06
N ALA A 90 -1.29 6.89 6.15
CA ALA A 90 -1.06 6.36 7.50
C ALA A 90 -1.57 4.92 7.66
N LEU A 91 -2.76 4.61 7.13
CA LEU A 91 -3.28 3.24 7.11
C LEU A 91 -2.41 2.29 6.29
N ILE A 92 -1.80 2.74 5.20
CA ILE A 92 -0.89 1.90 4.42
C ILE A 92 0.45 1.68 5.10
N LEU A 93 0.96 2.64 5.86
CA LEU A 93 2.11 2.39 6.73
C LEU A 93 1.77 1.36 7.82
N LEU A 94 0.57 1.45 8.42
CA LEU A 94 0.10 0.46 9.39
C LEU A 94 -0.06 -0.92 8.73
N PHE A 95 -0.69 -0.99 7.55
CA PHE A 95 -0.79 -2.22 6.76
C PHE A 95 0.59 -2.82 6.52
N LEU A 96 1.58 -2.01 6.12
CA LEU A 96 2.93 -2.51 5.86
C LEU A 96 3.53 -3.14 7.13
N VAL A 97 3.42 -2.51 8.30
CA VAL A 97 3.89 -3.09 9.56
C VAL A 97 3.21 -4.43 9.85
N VAL A 98 1.87 -4.46 9.80
CA VAL A 98 1.09 -5.68 10.08
C VAL A 98 1.38 -6.78 9.06
N TYR A 99 1.55 -6.41 7.79
CA TYR A 99 1.90 -7.31 6.70
C TYR A 99 3.26 -7.96 6.92
N LEU A 100 4.29 -7.17 7.23
CA LEU A 100 5.65 -7.68 7.47
C LEU A 100 5.68 -8.62 8.69
N LEU A 101 4.96 -8.29 9.76
CA LEU A 101 4.79 -9.22 10.89
C LEU A 101 4.09 -10.52 10.47
N ARG A 102 3.04 -10.44 9.65
CA ARG A 102 2.29 -11.61 9.19
C ARG A 102 3.10 -12.51 8.27
N VAL A 103 3.91 -11.96 7.35
CA VAL A 103 4.69 -12.77 6.41
C VAL A 103 6.01 -13.22 7.01
N GLY A 104 6.64 -12.39 7.84
CA GLY A 104 7.89 -12.74 8.54
C GLY A 104 7.68 -13.76 9.66
N GLY A 105 6.48 -13.83 10.26
CA GLY A 105 6.12 -14.84 11.26
C GLY A 105 5.70 -16.20 10.70
N GLY A 106 5.78 -16.40 9.38
CA GLY A 106 5.54 -17.67 8.70
C GLY A 106 4.09 -17.96 8.31
N GLY A 107 3.85 -19.22 7.88
CA GLY A 107 2.54 -19.76 7.49
C GLY A 107 1.95 -19.16 6.22
N ASP A 108 2.50 -19.57 5.08
CA ASP A 108 1.99 -19.18 3.76
C ASP A 108 0.65 -19.85 3.46
N LYS A 109 -0.33 -19.05 3.04
CA LYS A 109 -1.64 -19.55 2.62
C LYS A 109 -1.60 -19.93 1.15
N ILE A 110 -1.69 -21.22 0.87
CA ILE A 110 -1.78 -21.78 -0.47
C ILE A 110 -3.25 -21.88 -0.85
N PHE A 111 -3.62 -21.25 -1.97
CA PHE A 111 -5.00 -21.27 -2.48
C PHE A 111 -5.44 -22.71 -2.80
N ASP A 112 -6.54 -23.15 -2.17
CA ASP A 112 -7.15 -24.47 -2.40
C ASP A 112 -8.50 -24.30 -3.11
N GLY A 113 -8.50 -24.63 -4.41
CA GLY A 113 -9.66 -24.52 -5.27
C GLY A 113 -9.41 -25.07 -6.68
N PRO A 114 -10.44 -25.12 -7.54
CA PRO A 114 -10.34 -25.72 -8.87
C PRO A 114 -9.22 -25.11 -9.71
N THR A 115 -8.52 -25.92 -10.50
CA THR A 115 -7.31 -25.53 -11.26
C THR A 115 -7.48 -24.24 -12.08
N LEU A 116 -8.60 -24.10 -12.79
CA LEU A 116 -8.85 -22.90 -13.59
C LEU A 116 -9.01 -21.64 -12.73
N VAL A 117 -9.69 -21.76 -11.59
CA VAL A 117 -9.86 -20.67 -10.63
C VAL A 117 -8.53 -20.31 -9.99
N ARG A 118 -7.71 -21.30 -9.65
CA ARG A 118 -6.36 -21.08 -9.11
C ARG A 118 -5.50 -20.27 -10.07
N TYR A 119 -5.53 -20.55 -11.38
CA TYR A 119 -4.79 -19.74 -12.35
C TYR A 119 -5.31 -18.30 -12.43
N ALA A 120 -6.64 -18.11 -12.44
CA ALA A 120 -7.22 -16.76 -12.42
C ALA A 120 -6.81 -15.99 -11.14
N TYR A 121 -6.84 -16.66 -9.98
CA TYR A 121 -6.37 -16.12 -8.71
C TYR A 121 -4.90 -15.71 -8.77
N LEU A 122 -4.01 -16.57 -9.30
CA LEU A 122 -2.58 -16.27 -9.40
C LEU A 122 -2.28 -15.11 -10.37
N ILE A 123 -2.98 -15.03 -11.50
CA ILE A 123 -2.86 -13.90 -12.44
C ILE A 123 -3.32 -12.60 -11.76
N MET A 124 -4.47 -12.64 -11.09
CA MET A 124 -4.99 -11.49 -10.33
C MET A 124 -4.01 -11.06 -9.23
N LEU A 125 -3.45 -12.02 -8.49
CA LEU A 125 -2.48 -11.76 -7.43
C LEU A 125 -1.19 -11.15 -8.00
N ALA A 126 -0.70 -11.65 -9.14
CA ALA A 126 0.45 -11.06 -9.83
C ALA A 126 0.17 -9.61 -10.23
N ILE A 127 -1.01 -9.32 -10.78
CA ILE A 127 -1.43 -7.95 -11.11
C ILE A 127 -1.47 -7.07 -9.86
N HIS A 128 -2.06 -7.56 -8.77
CA HIS A 128 -2.09 -6.87 -7.48
C HIS A 128 -0.68 -6.49 -7.02
N ILE A 129 0.25 -7.44 -7.02
CA ILE A 129 1.64 -7.22 -6.60
C ILE A 129 2.33 -6.18 -7.50
N LEU A 130 2.20 -6.30 -8.82
CA LEU A 130 2.79 -5.34 -9.76
C LEU A 130 2.24 -3.93 -9.57
N LEU A 131 0.93 -3.81 -9.37
CA LEU A 131 0.29 -2.52 -9.08
C LEU A 131 0.75 -1.95 -7.74
N SER A 132 0.92 -2.78 -6.71
CA SER A 132 1.50 -2.36 -5.42
C SER A 132 2.92 -1.86 -5.56
N ILE A 133 3.76 -2.55 -6.33
CA ILE A 133 5.13 -2.12 -6.62
C ILE A 133 5.10 -0.75 -7.29
N VAL A 134 4.34 -0.58 -8.37
CA VAL A 134 4.25 0.70 -9.10
C VAL A 134 3.66 1.81 -8.22
N ALA A 135 2.69 1.50 -7.36
CA ALA A 135 2.01 2.47 -6.51
C ALA A 135 2.97 3.18 -5.53
N VAL A 136 3.96 2.48 -4.98
CA VAL A 136 4.88 3.04 -3.97
C VAL A 136 5.55 4.34 -4.43
N PRO A 137 6.33 4.38 -5.53
CA PRO A 137 7.01 5.60 -5.96
C PRO A 137 6.04 6.70 -6.41
N VAL A 138 4.94 6.35 -7.09
CA VAL A 138 3.99 7.37 -7.57
C VAL A 138 3.20 8.02 -6.43
N VAL A 139 2.82 7.25 -5.41
CA VAL A 139 2.14 7.76 -4.20
C VAL A 139 3.10 8.63 -3.39
N LEU A 140 4.33 8.15 -3.15
CA LEU A 140 5.34 8.92 -2.42
C LEU A 140 5.65 10.24 -3.12
N TYR A 141 5.85 10.23 -4.44
CA TYR A 141 6.10 11.45 -5.19
C TYR A 141 4.93 12.44 -5.12
N ALA A 142 3.69 11.96 -5.33
CA ALA A 142 2.50 12.81 -5.22
C ALA A 142 2.35 13.39 -3.80
N LEU A 143 2.58 12.59 -2.77
CA LEU A 143 2.50 13.01 -1.37
C LEU A 143 3.58 14.04 -1.03
N ILE A 144 4.83 13.83 -1.46
CA ILE A 144 5.93 14.78 -1.25
C ILE A 144 5.58 16.13 -1.88
N LEU A 145 5.10 16.14 -3.13
CA LEU A 145 4.63 17.37 -3.76
C LEU A 145 3.51 18.02 -2.94
N GLY A 146 2.48 17.26 -2.55
CA GLY A 146 1.32 17.75 -1.79
C GLY A 146 1.64 18.27 -0.39
N LEU A 147 2.71 17.78 0.25
CA LEU A 147 3.15 18.24 1.57
C LEU A 147 4.09 19.46 1.50
N THR A 148 4.76 19.66 0.37
CA THR A 148 5.81 20.68 0.21
C THR A 148 5.38 21.92 -0.57
N HIS A 149 4.30 21.83 -1.35
CA HIS A 149 3.78 22.91 -2.18
C HIS A 149 2.39 23.36 -1.73
N THR A 150 2.09 24.63 -1.97
CA THR A 150 0.73 25.17 -1.80
C THR A 150 -0.20 24.68 -2.92
N PRO A 151 -1.53 24.72 -2.74
CA PRO A 151 -2.48 24.33 -3.80
C PRO A 151 -2.32 25.11 -5.12
N ALA A 152 -1.86 26.36 -5.06
CA ALA A 152 -1.58 27.15 -6.26
C ALA A 152 -0.35 26.62 -7.01
N GLU A 153 0.76 26.42 -6.30
CA GLU A 153 2.01 25.89 -6.87
C GLU A 153 1.82 24.47 -7.43
N LEU A 154 0.99 23.64 -6.79
CA LEU A 154 0.73 22.26 -7.27
C LEU A 154 0.18 22.22 -8.71
N ARG A 155 -0.52 23.26 -9.17
CA ARG A 155 -1.06 23.35 -10.54
C ARG A 155 0.06 23.45 -11.59
N GLU A 156 1.22 23.94 -11.19
CA GLU A 156 2.41 24.09 -12.05
C GLU A 156 3.30 22.84 -12.01
N THR A 157 2.98 21.88 -11.14
CA THR A 157 3.71 20.62 -11.01
C THR A 157 3.02 19.45 -11.69
N SER A 158 3.70 18.32 -11.76
CA SER A 158 3.11 17.05 -12.21
C SER A 158 2.15 16.40 -11.21
N HIS A 159 1.84 17.02 -10.06
CA HIS A 159 1.06 16.41 -8.98
C HIS A 159 -0.29 15.85 -9.47
N ALA A 160 -1.07 16.61 -10.24
CA ALA A 160 -2.38 16.15 -10.71
C ALA A 160 -2.26 14.97 -11.70
N ARG A 161 -1.21 14.95 -12.53
CA ARG A 161 -0.97 13.86 -13.49
C ARG A 161 -0.55 12.59 -12.77
N VAL A 162 0.44 12.68 -11.88
CA VAL A 162 0.94 11.55 -11.11
C VAL A 162 -0.10 11.07 -10.11
N GLY A 163 -0.86 11.98 -9.50
CA GLY A 163 -1.94 11.66 -8.56
C GLY A 163 -3.05 10.80 -9.17
N ARG A 164 -3.37 11.00 -10.46
CA ARG A 164 -4.32 10.11 -11.16
C ARG A 164 -3.78 8.70 -11.36
N ILE A 165 -2.50 8.58 -11.71
CA ILE A 165 -1.82 7.27 -11.86
C ILE A 165 -1.77 6.58 -10.50
N ALA A 166 -1.35 7.31 -9.46
CA ALA A 166 -1.29 6.83 -8.09
C ALA A 166 -2.67 6.37 -7.59
N ALA A 167 -3.71 7.16 -7.77
CA ALA A 167 -5.07 6.77 -7.38
C ALA A 167 -5.53 5.50 -8.11
N ALA A 168 -5.31 5.42 -9.44
CA ALA A 168 -5.71 4.25 -10.21
C ALA A 168 -4.97 2.97 -9.78
N SER A 169 -3.63 3.02 -9.70
CA SER A 169 -2.83 1.85 -9.30
C SER A 169 -3.10 1.44 -7.87
N TRP A 170 -3.24 2.40 -6.96
CA TRP A 170 -3.39 2.13 -5.53
C TRP A 170 -4.77 1.61 -5.17
N VAL A 171 -5.85 2.24 -5.67
CA VAL A 171 -7.22 1.77 -5.43
C VAL A 171 -7.42 0.39 -6.06
N LEU A 172 -7.00 0.19 -7.31
CA LEU A 172 -7.14 -1.12 -7.95
C LEU A 172 -6.36 -2.19 -7.20
N SER A 173 -5.12 -1.91 -6.80
CA SER A 173 -4.34 -2.84 -5.97
C SER A 173 -5.08 -3.19 -4.68
N LEU A 174 -5.51 -2.22 -3.88
CA LEU A 174 -6.16 -2.51 -2.59
C LEU A 174 -7.46 -3.30 -2.76
N VAL A 175 -8.26 -2.98 -3.77
CA VAL A 175 -9.46 -3.76 -4.10
C VAL A 175 -9.09 -5.20 -4.43
N LEU A 176 -8.07 -5.45 -5.26
CA LEU A 176 -7.62 -6.82 -5.55
C LEU A 176 -7.07 -7.53 -4.30
N GLY A 177 -6.44 -6.81 -3.38
CA GLY A 177 -6.01 -7.36 -2.08
C GLY A 177 -7.20 -7.79 -1.21
N VAL A 178 -8.26 -6.98 -1.17
CA VAL A 178 -9.52 -7.34 -0.47
C VAL A 178 -10.19 -8.54 -1.16
N VAL A 179 -10.24 -8.57 -2.49
CA VAL A 179 -10.77 -9.71 -3.25
C VAL A 179 -9.97 -10.98 -2.95
N THR A 180 -8.64 -10.90 -2.89
CA THR A 180 -7.77 -12.01 -2.49
C THR A 180 -8.16 -12.53 -1.11
N TYR A 181 -8.36 -11.63 -0.15
CA TYR A 181 -8.81 -11.99 1.20
C TYR A 181 -10.17 -12.71 1.18
N LEU A 182 -11.16 -12.17 0.45
CA LEU A 182 -12.49 -12.78 0.35
C LEU A 182 -12.44 -14.16 -0.30
N LEU A 183 -11.65 -14.30 -1.37
CA LEU A 183 -11.47 -15.57 -2.07
C LEU A 183 -10.90 -16.63 -1.13
N LEU A 184 -9.84 -16.31 -0.37
CA LEU A 184 -9.20 -17.26 0.53
C LEU A 184 -10.03 -17.58 1.78
N ASN A 185 -10.72 -16.60 2.38
CA ASN A 185 -11.30 -16.77 3.72
C ASN A 185 -12.82 -16.96 3.73
N HIS A 186 -13.52 -16.72 2.61
CA HIS A 186 -14.98 -16.75 2.58
C HIS A 186 -15.59 -17.47 1.37
N ILE A 187 -14.88 -17.62 0.25
CA ILE A 187 -15.42 -18.23 -0.98
C ILE A 187 -14.81 -19.61 -1.22
N TYR A 188 -13.47 -19.70 -1.17
CA TYR A 188 -12.70 -20.93 -1.29
C TYR A 188 -12.02 -21.23 0.05
N SER A 189 -11.02 -22.12 0.01
CA SER A 189 -10.20 -22.48 1.16
C SER A 189 -8.73 -22.17 0.89
N TYR A 190 -7.91 -22.40 1.92
CA TYR A 190 -6.47 -22.43 1.81
C TYR A 190 -5.91 -23.51 2.71
N GLU A 191 -4.73 -24.00 2.34
CA GLU A 191 -3.88 -24.81 3.19
C GLU A 191 -2.66 -23.98 3.60
N PHE A 192 -2.12 -24.26 4.78
CA PHE A 192 -0.82 -23.69 5.15
C PHE A 192 0.29 -24.48 4.46
N GLY A 193 1.21 -23.78 3.81
CA GLY A 193 2.43 -24.39 3.28
C GLY A 193 3.22 -25.06 4.40
N MET A 194 3.71 -26.28 4.13
CA MET A 194 4.62 -27.02 5.01
C MET A 194 5.99 -26.35 5.11
#